data_AF-A0A497NSG2-F1
#
_entry.id   AF-A0A497NSG2-F1
#
_cell.length_a   1.000
_cell.length_b   1.000
_cell.length_c   1.000
_cell.angle_alpha   90.00
_cell.angle_beta   90.00
_cell.angle_gamma   90.00
#
_symmetry.space_group_name_H-M   'P 1'
#
loop_
_entity.id
_entity.type
_entity.pdbx_description
1 polymer ?
#
loop_
_entity_poly.entity_id
_entity_poly.type
_entity_poly.pdbx_seq_one_letter_code
_entity_poly.pdbx_strand_id
1 'polypeptide(L)'
;MKVVAADSGAAVLDERFKPLTIVAVVAGLVEPPYKKISFCLAEPIFSEVENAPFLVVHELELCQRVLKEIRADEVHLDISLGSLNLEDLSLIQLSKMR
;
A
#
# COMPACT_ATOMS: atom_id res chain seq x y z
N MET A 1 15.49 12.37 -0.40
CA MET A 1 14.13 12.04 0.01
C MET A 1 14.04 10.54 0.20
N LYS A 2 13.55 10.10 1.36
CA LYS A 2 13.31 8.72 1.75
C LYS A 2 11.81 8.51 1.76
N VAL A 3 11.32 7.56 1.00
CA VAL A 3 9.89 7.31 0.83
C VAL A 3 9.57 5.91 1.30
N VAL A 4 8.57 5.78 2.18
CA VAL A 4 7.96 4.49 2.49
C VAL A 4 6.70 4.34 1.65
N ALA A 5 6.53 3.19 1.01
CA ALA A 5 5.31 2.85 0.28
C ALA A 5 4.93 1.40 0.58
N ALA A 6 3.65 1.08 0.43
CA ALA A 6 3.18 -0.29 0.52
C ALA A 6 2.19 -0.59 -0.61
N ASP A 7 2.13 -1.87 -0.98
CA ASP A 7 1.21 -2.40 -1.97
C ASP A 7 0.85 -3.85 -1.59
N SER A 8 -0.38 -4.24 -1.86
CA SER A 8 -0.86 -5.61 -1.75
C SER A 8 -0.99 -6.24 -3.14
N GLY A 9 -0.46 -7.46 -3.29
CA GLY A 9 -0.30 -8.02 -4.62
C GLY A 9 -0.07 -9.52 -4.65
N ALA A 10 0.02 -10.00 -5.89
CA ALA A 10 -0.04 -11.40 -6.28
C ALA A 10 -1.36 -12.08 -5.85
N ALA A 11 -1.86 -13.01 -6.69
CA ALA A 11 -3.12 -13.68 -6.44
C ALA A 11 -3.07 -15.16 -6.77
N VAL A 12 -3.75 -15.97 -5.95
CA VAL A 12 -4.13 -17.33 -6.34
C VAL A 12 -5.26 -17.22 -7.36
N LEU A 13 -5.16 -17.97 -8.45
CA LEU A 13 -6.14 -17.96 -9.54
C LEU A 13 -6.89 -19.28 -9.63
N ASP A 14 -8.13 -19.23 -10.12
CA ASP A 14 -8.88 -20.43 -10.53
C ASP A 14 -8.41 -20.96 -11.90
N GLU A 15 -8.99 -22.08 -12.34
CA GLU A 15 -8.73 -22.70 -13.65
C GLU A 15 -9.05 -21.80 -14.86
N ARG A 16 -9.75 -20.68 -14.63
CA ARG A 16 -10.14 -19.69 -15.63
C ARG A 16 -9.34 -18.39 -15.50
N PHE A 17 -8.26 -18.40 -14.73
CA PHE A 17 -7.41 -17.24 -14.44
C PHE A 17 -8.14 -16.10 -13.71
N LYS A 18 -9.22 -16.40 -12.98
CA LYS A 18 -9.86 -15.41 -12.10
C LYS A 18 -9.15 -15.38 -10.74
N PRO A 19 -8.88 -14.19 -10.18
CA PRO A 19 -8.26 -14.08 -8.87
C PRO A 19 -9.25 -14.53 -7.79
N LEU A 20 -8.76 -15.32 -6.84
CA LEU A 20 -9.49 -15.83 -5.69
C LEU A 20 -9.03 -15.11 -4.41
N THR A 21 -7.73 -15.12 -4.16
CA THR A 21 -7.14 -14.52 -2.96
C THR A 21 -5.89 -13.72 -3.29
N ILE A 22 -5.75 -12.55 -2.68
CA ILE A 22 -4.54 -11.74 -2.68
C ILE A 22 -3.61 -12.28 -1.59
N VAL A 23 -2.34 -12.54 -1.94
CA VAL A 23 -1.48 -13.38 -1.09
C VAL A 23 -0.59 -12.60 -0.16
N ALA A 24 -0.14 -11.42 -0.55
CA ALA A 24 0.89 -10.69 0.18
C ALA A 24 0.66 -9.19 0.19
N VAL A 25 1.20 -8.56 1.22
CA VAL A 25 1.38 -7.11 1.31
C VAL A 25 2.84 -6.84 1.66
N VAL A 26 3.41 -5.81 1.03
CA VAL A 26 4.81 -5.43 1.24
C VAL A 26 4.87 -3.94 1.46
N ALA A 27 5.56 -3.51 2.52
CA ALA A 27 5.97 -2.13 2.72
C ALA A 27 7.48 -2.02 2.56
N GLY A 28 7.93 -1.04 1.80
CA GLY A 28 9.33 -0.82 1.47
C GLY A 28 9.75 0.63 1.62
N LEU A 29 10.95 0.83 2.15
CA LEU A 29 11.67 2.10 2.08
C LEU A 29 12.43 2.17 0.76
N VAL A 30 12.29 3.29 0.06
CA VAL A 30 13.04 3.61 -1.15
C VAL A 30 13.76 4.94 -0.97
N GLU A 31 15.00 4.99 -1.44
CA GLU A 31 15.87 6.18 -1.38
C GLU A 31 16.68 6.32 -2.68
N PRO A 32 17.32 7.48 -2.97
CA PRO A 32 18.09 7.67 -4.19
C PRO A 32 19.06 6.51 -4.45
N PRO A 33 19.11 5.96 -5.68
CA PRO A 33 18.54 6.46 -6.93
C PRO A 33 17.11 5.95 -7.25
N TYR A 34 16.35 5.53 -6.23
CA TYR A 34 14.96 5.06 -6.34
C TYR A 34 14.74 3.85 -7.24
N LYS A 35 15.72 2.94 -7.29
CA LYS A 35 15.67 1.74 -8.16
C LYS A 35 15.40 0.44 -7.42
N LYS A 36 15.53 0.45 -6.09
CA LYS A 36 15.36 -0.74 -5.25
C LYS A 36 14.93 -0.32 -3.85
N ILE A 37 14.31 -1.26 -3.16
CA ILE A 37 13.96 -1.14 -1.75
C ILE A 37 15.25 -1.29 -0.92
N SER A 38 15.45 -0.41 0.05
CA SER A 38 16.58 -0.47 1.01
C SER A 38 16.21 -1.15 2.33
N PHE A 39 14.93 -1.20 2.66
CA PHE A 39 14.38 -1.96 3.79
C PHE A 39 12.95 -2.39 3.48
N CYS A 40 12.55 -3.60 3.86
CA CYS A 40 11.18 -4.07 3.66
C CYS A 40 10.61 -4.81 4.88
N LEU A 41 9.29 -4.73 5.02
CA LEU A 41 8.48 -5.68 5.76
C LEU A 41 7.50 -6.31 4.77
N ALA A 42 7.33 -7.63 4.85
CA ALA A 42 6.42 -8.37 3.99
C ALA A 42 5.59 -9.32 4.85
N GLU A 43 4.29 -9.42 4.54
CA GLU A 43 3.37 -10.28 5.27
C GLU A 43 2.49 -11.10 4.32
N PRO A 44 2.26 -12.38 4.62
CA PRO A 44 1.20 -13.13 3.98
C PRO A 44 -0.16 -12.67 4.51
N ILE A 45 -1.11 -12.39 3.63
CA ILE A 45 -2.46 -11.93 4.00
C ILE A 45 -3.58 -12.89 3.58
N PHE A 46 -3.40 -13.63 2.48
CA PHE A 46 -4.40 -14.58 1.95
C PHE A 46 -5.84 -14.04 2.03
N SER A 47 -6.04 -12.81 1.54
CA SER A 47 -7.33 -12.12 1.61
C SER A 47 -8.17 -12.46 0.39
N GLU A 48 -9.42 -12.84 0.58
CA GLU A 48 -10.39 -12.96 -0.53
C GLU A 48 -10.49 -11.65 -1.32
N VAL A 49 -10.70 -11.75 -2.63
CA VAL A 49 -10.74 -10.59 -3.54
C VAL A 49 -11.84 -9.59 -3.20
N GLU A 50 -12.93 -10.03 -2.56
CA GLU A 50 -14.02 -9.16 -2.10
C GLU A 50 -13.57 -8.16 -1.03
N ASN A 51 -12.48 -8.47 -0.32
CA ASN A 51 -11.92 -7.61 0.71
C ASN A 51 -10.86 -6.65 0.16
N ALA A 52 -10.52 -6.71 -1.14
CA ALA A 52 -9.50 -5.88 -1.76
C ALA A 52 -9.62 -4.37 -1.45
N PRO A 53 -10.83 -3.75 -1.42
CA PRO A 53 -10.97 -2.33 -1.09
C PRO A 53 -10.49 -1.95 0.32
N PHE A 54 -10.39 -2.91 1.24
CA PHE A 54 -9.93 -2.68 2.61
C PHE A 54 -8.42 -2.89 2.79
N LEU A 55 -7.73 -3.46 1.80
CA LEU A 55 -6.29 -3.77 1.91
C LEU A 55 -5.43 -2.53 2.02
N VAL A 56 -5.90 -1.39 1.50
CA VAL A 56 -5.20 -0.11 1.66
C VAL A 56 -5.03 0.32 3.11
N VAL A 57 -5.93 -0.12 4.00
CA VAL A 57 -5.78 0.09 5.45
C VAL A 57 -4.62 -0.74 5.99
N HIS A 58 -4.52 -2.01 5.59
CA HIS A 58 -3.43 -2.91 5.98
C HIS A 58 -2.07 -2.42 5.44
N GLU A 59 -2.04 -1.94 4.20
CA GLU A 59 -0.86 -1.31 3.59
C GLU A 59 -0.37 -0.11 4.42
N LEU A 60 -1.29 0.77 4.83
CA LEU A 60 -0.97 1.91 5.69
C LEU A 60 -0.46 1.47 7.07
N GLU A 61 -1.07 0.46 7.69
CA GLU A 61 -0.61 -0.11 8.95
C GLU A 61 0.81 -0.69 8.84
N LEU A 62 1.14 -1.32 7.70
CA LEU A 62 2.47 -1.86 7.47
C LEU A 62 3.50 -0.73 7.25
N CYS A 63 3.14 0.34 6.54
CA CYS A 63 3.94 1.56 6.47
C CYS A 63 4.24 2.14 7.87
N GLN A 64 3.24 2.21 8.75
CA GLN A 64 3.42 2.68 10.13
C GLN A 64 4.39 1.79 10.92
N ARG A 65 4.42 0.48 10.65
CA ARG A 65 5.37 -0.44 11.27
C ARG A 65 6.79 -0.23 10.77
N VAL A 66 6.98 0.01 9.47
CA VAL A 66 8.29 0.41 8.92
C VAL A 66 8.79 1.69 9.59
N LEU A 67 7.90 2.67 9.82
CA LEU A 67 8.25 3.95 10.44
C LEU A 67 8.68 3.84 11.92
N LYS A 68 8.32 2.76 12.62
CA LYS A 68 8.82 2.49 13.98
C LYS A 68 10.30 2.10 13.99
N GLU A 69 10.78 1.49 12.91
CA GLU A 69 12.17 1.03 12.76
C GLU A 69 13.04 2.06 12.04
N ILE A 70 12.48 2.77 11.05
CA ILE A 70 13.25 3.66 10.16
C ILE A 70 12.50 4.97 9.90
N ARG A 71 13.24 6.08 9.86
CA ARG A 71 12.69 7.38 9.46
C ARG A 71 12.58 7.49 7.94
N ALA A 72 11.44 8.01 7.48
CA ALA A 72 11.19 8.43 6.12
C ALA A 72 10.73 9.90 6.10
N ASP A 73 10.90 10.54 4.95
CA ASP A 73 10.42 11.91 4.73
C ASP A 73 8.92 11.92 4.36
N GLU A 74 8.48 10.88 3.62
CA GLU A 74 7.09 10.75 3.15
C GLU A 74 6.62 9.29 3.17
N VAL A 75 5.30 9.12 3.25
CA VAL A 75 4.61 7.86 2.98
C VAL A 75 3.78 8.03 1.71
N HIS A 76 3.95 7.14 0.73
CA HIS A 76 3.13 7.10 -0.47
C HIS A 76 2.13 5.95 -0.34
N LEU A 77 0.85 6.28 -0.39
CA LEU A 77 -0.25 5.30 -0.39
C LEU A 77 -0.60 4.92 -1.82
N ASP A 78 -0.92 3.64 -2.07
CA ASP A 78 -1.39 3.19 -3.39
C ASP A 78 -2.86 3.55 -3.63
N ILE A 79 -3.14 4.87 -3.67
CA ILE A 79 -4.41 5.42 -4.12
C ILE A 79 -4.13 6.63 -5.02
N SER A 80 -4.72 6.63 -6.21
CA SER A 80 -4.58 7.71 -7.18
C SER A 80 -5.49 8.91 -6.86
N LEU A 81 -5.18 9.65 -5.78
CA LEU A 81 -5.92 10.84 -5.32
C LEU A 81 -5.24 12.17 -5.65
N GLY A 82 -4.28 12.19 -6.59
CA GLY A 82 -3.63 13.42 -7.04
C GLY A 82 -2.67 14.04 -6.01
N SER A 83 -1.98 13.21 -5.21
CA SER A 83 -1.05 13.65 -4.15
C SER A 83 -1.72 14.42 -3.00
N LEU A 84 -3.03 14.22 -2.79
CA LEU A 84 -3.72 14.74 -1.62
C LEU A 84 -3.09 14.18 -0.34
N ASN A 85 -2.88 15.02 0.68
CA ASN A 85 -2.53 14.54 2.00
C ASN A 85 -3.71 13.77 2.60
N LEU A 86 -3.44 12.59 3.16
CA LEU A 86 -4.46 11.78 3.82
C LEU A 86 -5.12 12.52 4.99
N GLU A 87 -4.40 13.40 5.69
CA GLU A 87 -4.94 14.21 6.79
C GLU A 87 -5.98 15.25 6.32
N ASP A 88 -5.89 15.67 5.05
CA ASP A 88 -6.85 16.58 4.44
C ASP A 88 -8.09 15.85 3.92
N LEU A 89 -8.02 14.52 3.75
CA LEU A 89 -9.05 13.71 3.13
C LEU A 89 -10.37 13.76 3.94
N SER A 90 -11.41 14.28 3.30
CA SER A 90 -12.76 14.34 3.85
C SER A 90 -13.80 13.83 2.86
N LEU A 91 -14.96 13.42 3.36
CA LEU A 91 -16.09 12.97 2.53
C LEU A 91 -16.51 14.04 1.49
N ILE A 92 -16.40 15.32 1.85
CA ILE A 92 -16.73 16.43 0.95
C ILE A 92 -15.71 16.52 -0.18
N GLN A 93 -14.41 16.36 0.11
CA GLN A 93 -13.39 16.34 -0.93
C GLN A 93 -13.55 15.11 -1.83
N LEU A 94 -13.73 13.92 -1.25
CA LEU A 94 -14.00 12.68 -1.98
C LEU A 94 -15.18 12.82 -2.94
N SER A 95 -16.29 13.44 -2.49
CA SER A 95 -17.47 13.67 -3.35
C SER A 95 -17.22 14.59 -4.54
N LYS A 96 -16.15 15.40 -4.51
CA LYS A 96 -15.76 16.33 -5.58
C LYS A 96 -14.70 15.76 -6.51
N MET A 97 -14.14 14.59 -6.19
CA MET A 97 -13.16 13.91 -7.04
C MET A 97 -13.87 13.33 -8.26
N ARG A 98 -13.19 13.39 -9.40
CA ARG A 98 -13.71 12.91 -10.69
C ARG A 98 -13.32 11.47 -10.96
#